data_AF-C9S7J8-F1
#
_entry.id   AF-C9S7J8-F1
#
_cell.length_a   1.000
_cell.length_b   1.000
_cell.length_c   1.000
_cell.angle_alpha   90.00
_cell.angle_beta   90.00
_cell.angle_gamma   90.00
#
_symmetry.space_group_name_H-M   'P 1'
#
loop_
_entity.id
_entity.type
_entity.pdbx_description
1 polymer ?
#
loop_
_entity_poly.entity_id
_entity_poly.type
_entity_poly.pdbx_seq_one_letter_code
_entity_poly.pdbx_strand_id
1 'polypeptide(L)'
;MGIMARDPAVVSDDDYEVEDMYFTYRPLSNLPTPPLSSRNSSADHSPKVSFDELDAELLQDKYFGPAVHLINLVPTSASLRTPSTSAVQSLLARTALPLESIALASCILDSLNSKFALSWRLSCPLIADPSLSPSKRHSLAGPFFQQRQMHIDSVQPELIVLAALVIAAKFTEDQQDSTAYYCASWGRNIWSCEQLNVTERCICENLNWRIKPLVDDEDLITETLVDMQLAARTTGLPNDLCRRTRVTEAATAKARV
;
A
#
# COMPACT_ATOMS: atom_id res chain seq x y z
N MET A 1 12.06 -27.62 -72.37
CA MET A 1 11.43 -26.78 -73.43
C MET A 1 10.37 -27.65 -74.09
N GLY A 2 9.10 -27.24 -74.03
CA GLY A 2 7.97 -27.99 -74.63
C GLY A 2 6.75 -28.04 -73.70
N ILE A 3 5.81 -27.12 -73.92
CA ILE A 3 4.52 -26.96 -73.23
C ILE A 3 3.43 -27.77 -73.97
N MET A 4 2.31 -28.01 -73.27
CA MET A 4 0.94 -28.34 -73.72
C MET A 4 0.61 -29.83 -73.57
N ALA A 5 -0.49 -30.22 -72.91
CA ALA A 5 -1.85 -29.77 -73.19
C ALA A 5 -2.72 -29.54 -71.94
N ARG A 6 -3.75 -28.72 -72.16
CA ARG A 6 -4.71 -28.14 -71.24
C ARG A 6 -6.07 -28.71 -71.65
N ASP A 7 -6.73 -29.45 -70.76
CA ASP A 7 -8.11 -29.87 -70.94
C ASP A 7 -9.07 -28.79 -70.40
N PRO A 8 -10.15 -28.45 -71.13
CA PRO A 8 -11.23 -27.61 -70.63
C PRO A 8 -12.54 -28.40 -70.40
N ALA A 9 -13.44 -27.76 -69.65
CA ALA A 9 -14.81 -28.15 -69.28
C ALA A 9 -14.85 -28.97 -67.96
N VAL A 10 -15.71 -28.69 -66.98
CA VAL A 10 -17.11 -28.23 -67.04
C VAL A 10 -17.43 -27.40 -65.79
N VAL A 11 -18.28 -26.40 -66.00
CA VAL A 11 -18.92 -25.53 -65.01
C VAL A 11 -19.95 -26.33 -64.20
N SER A 12 -19.94 -26.24 -62.87
CA SER A 12 -21.12 -26.50 -62.06
C SER A 12 -21.22 -25.41 -61.00
N ASP A 13 -22.17 -24.54 -61.30
CA ASP A 13 -22.86 -23.56 -60.48
C ASP A 13 -23.73 -24.30 -59.47
N ASP A 14 -23.57 -24.02 -58.17
CA ASP A 14 -24.54 -24.35 -57.13
C ASP A 14 -24.38 -23.33 -55.99
N ASP A 15 -25.06 -22.20 -56.21
CA ASP A 15 -25.51 -21.25 -55.19
C ASP A 15 -26.38 -21.95 -54.15
N TYR A 16 -25.95 -21.99 -52.87
CA TYR A 16 -26.87 -22.21 -51.75
C TYR A 16 -26.47 -21.38 -50.51
N GLU A 17 -27.24 -20.30 -50.33
CA GLU A 17 -27.78 -19.77 -49.06
C GLU A 17 -26.78 -19.34 -47.97
N VAL A 18 -26.25 -18.12 -48.11
CA VAL A 18 -25.83 -17.28 -46.98
C VAL A 18 -27.10 -16.63 -46.40
N GLU A 19 -27.96 -17.45 -45.79
CA GLU A 19 -29.20 -16.99 -45.16
C GLU A 19 -28.91 -16.55 -43.72
N ASP A 20 -28.98 -15.24 -43.50
CA ASP A 20 -29.52 -14.61 -42.31
C ASP A 20 -29.09 -15.15 -40.93
N MET A 21 -27.86 -14.80 -40.52
CA MET A 21 -27.57 -14.59 -39.10
C MET A 21 -27.17 -13.14 -38.84
N TYR A 22 -27.97 -12.21 -39.37
CA TYR A 22 -28.03 -10.86 -38.84
C TYR A 22 -28.63 -10.92 -37.44
N PHE A 23 -27.78 -11.12 -36.43
CA PHE A 23 -28.12 -10.82 -35.05
C PHE A 23 -28.53 -9.35 -34.97
N THR A 24 -29.84 -9.14 -35.04
CA THR A 24 -30.50 -7.86 -34.84
C THR A 24 -30.20 -7.43 -33.41
N TYR A 25 -29.23 -6.54 -33.24
CA TYR A 25 -28.96 -5.87 -31.97
C TYR A 25 -30.17 -5.00 -31.62
N ARG A 26 -31.12 -5.59 -30.90
CA ARG A 26 -32.23 -4.85 -30.29
C ARG A 26 -31.67 -4.11 -29.07
N PRO A 27 -31.60 -2.77 -29.07
CA PRO A 27 -31.17 -2.04 -27.90
C PRO A 27 -32.10 -2.36 -26.72
N LEU A 28 -31.53 -2.79 -25.59
CA LEU A 28 -32.24 -3.08 -24.34
C LEU A 28 -32.71 -1.78 -23.64
N SER A 29 -33.41 -0.90 -24.36
CA SER A 29 -34.06 0.28 -23.78
C SER A 29 -35.41 -0.12 -23.20
N ASN A 30 -35.38 -0.84 -22.08
CA ASN A 30 -36.51 -1.05 -21.17
C ASN A 30 -36.02 -1.15 -19.71
N LEU A 31 -35.00 -0.37 -19.35
CA LEU A 31 -34.79 -0.05 -17.94
C LEU A 31 -35.87 0.97 -17.55
N PRO A 32 -36.71 0.73 -16.54
CA PRO A 32 -37.56 1.78 -16.01
C PRO A 32 -36.65 2.95 -15.60
N THR A 33 -36.91 4.13 -16.16
CA THR A 33 -36.33 5.37 -15.65
C THR A 33 -36.61 5.43 -14.16
N PRO A 34 -35.61 5.61 -13.29
CA PRO A 34 -35.87 5.85 -11.89
C PRO A 34 -36.79 7.08 -11.78
N PRO A 35 -37.87 7.03 -10.99
CA PRO A 35 -38.74 8.18 -10.81
C PRO A 35 -37.93 9.33 -10.18
N LEU A 36 -38.07 10.53 -10.75
CA LEU A 36 -37.64 11.76 -10.09
C LEU A 36 -38.56 12.01 -8.90
N SER A 37 -38.14 11.63 -7.70
CA SER A 37 -38.88 11.94 -6.47
C SER A 37 -38.20 13.06 -5.68
N SER A 38 -38.83 14.22 -5.80
CA SER A 38 -39.11 15.20 -4.74
C SER A 38 -37.93 15.69 -3.90
N ARG A 39 -37.40 16.82 -4.37
CA ARG A 39 -36.95 17.95 -3.54
C ARG A 39 -38.03 18.28 -2.50
N ASN A 40 -37.89 17.75 -1.30
CA ASN A 40 -38.51 18.29 -0.10
C ASN A 40 -37.43 19.09 0.64
N SER A 41 -37.61 20.41 0.60
CA SER A 41 -36.95 21.34 1.48
C SER A 41 -37.13 20.92 2.94
N SER A 42 -36.04 20.93 3.70
CA SER A 42 -35.94 21.66 4.98
C SER A 42 -34.45 21.91 5.24
N ALA A 43 -34.04 23.14 4.95
CA ALA A 43 -33.05 23.79 5.80
C ALA A 43 -33.61 23.84 7.23
N ASP A 44 -32.71 23.96 8.20
CA ASP A 44 -32.95 24.01 9.64
C ASP A 44 -33.10 22.65 10.31
N HIS A 45 -31.96 22.08 10.70
CA HIS A 45 -31.67 21.82 12.10
C HIS A 45 -30.16 21.67 12.32
N SER A 46 -29.56 22.77 12.80
CA SER A 46 -28.42 22.88 13.72
C SER A 46 -27.22 21.93 13.51
N PRO A 47 -25.99 22.44 13.26
CA PRO A 47 -24.81 21.60 13.41
C PRO A 47 -24.69 21.24 14.89
N LYS A 48 -25.09 20.01 15.25
CA LYS A 48 -24.59 19.36 16.45
C LYS A 48 -23.18 18.94 16.10
N VAL A 49 -22.24 19.87 16.26
CA VAL A 49 -20.83 19.51 16.30
C VAL A 49 -20.69 18.62 17.54
N SER A 50 -20.73 17.32 17.33
CA SER A 50 -20.40 16.37 18.38
C SER A 50 -18.98 16.69 18.83
N PHE A 51 -18.75 16.76 20.15
CA PHE A 51 -17.40 16.89 20.71
C PHE A 51 -16.44 15.82 20.13
N ASP A 52 -16.98 14.66 19.75
CA ASP A 52 -16.27 13.58 19.01
C ASP A 52 -15.75 14.00 17.62
N GLU A 53 -16.43 14.91 16.92
CA GLU A 53 -16.09 15.29 15.54
C GLU A 53 -14.98 16.36 15.52
N LEU A 54 -15.03 17.30 16.48
CA LEU A 54 -13.93 18.24 16.74
C LEU A 54 -12.66 17.52 17.21
N ASP A 55 -12.79 16.50 18.05
CA ASP A 55 -11.65 15.71 18.51
C ASP A 55 -11.12 14.82 17.38
N ALA A 56 -11.99 14.22 16.56
CA ALA A 56 -11.57 13.49 15.37
C ALA A 56 -10.89 14.39 14.32
N GLU A 57 -11.36 15.62 14.11
CA GLU A 57 -10.76 16.60 13.20
C GLU A 57 -9.40 17.09 13.74
N LEU A 58 -9.29 17.39 15.04
CA LEU A 58 -8.02 17.76 15.69
C LEU A 58 -7.01 16.61 15.72
N LEU A 59 -7.45 15.38 15.96
CA LEU A 59 -6.60 14.18 15.90
C LEU A 59 -6.17 13.89 14.46
N GLN A 60 -7.03 14.14 13.47
CA GLN A 60 -6.65 14.10 12.06
C GLN A 60 -5.55 15.13 11.78
N ASP A 61 -5.71 16.38 12.23
CA ASP A 61 -4.68 17.40 12.05
C ASP A 61 -3.34 17.03 12.72
N LYS A 62 -3.38 16.50 13.95
CA LYS A 62 -2.19 16.10 14.72
C LYS A 62 -1.33 15.06 13.99
N TYR A 63 -1.97 14.05 13.40
CA TYR A 63 -1.24 12.93 12.77
C TYR A 63 -1.02 13.10 11.27
N PHE A 64 -1.54 14.16 10.64
CA PHE A 64 -1.40 14.37 9.21
C PHE A 64 0.07 14.54 8.79
N GLY A 65 0.81 15.45 9.44
CA GLY A 65 2.24 15.67 9.17
C GLY A 65 3.10 14.42 9.36
N PRO A 66 3.04 13.76 10.55
CA PRO A 66 3.70 12.49 10.78
C PRO A 66 3.35 11.40 9.75
N ALA A 67 2.08 11.29 9.35
CA ALA A 67 1.65 10.32 8.35
C ALA A 67 2.30 10.59 6.98
N VAL A 68 2.32 11.85 6.54
CA VAL A 68 3.00 12.25 5.30
C VAL A 68 4.50 11.98 5.39
N HIS A 69 5.13 12.26 6.52
CA HIS A 69 6.56 12.03 6.69
C HIS A 69 6.92 10.53 6.61
N LEU A 70 6.27 9.69 7.43
CA LEU A 70 6.48 8.25 7.45
C LEU A 70 6.29 7.60 6.08
N ILE A 71 5.28 8.04 5.34
CA ILE A 71 4.97 7.45 4.05
C ILE A 71 6.05 7.71 3.00
N ASN A 72 6.71 8.86 3.09
CA ASN A 72 7.80 9.24 2.21
C ASN A 72 9.09 8.46 2.50
N LEU A 73 9.22 7.87 3.69
CA LEU A 73 10.34 7.01 4.07
C LEU A 73 10.15 5.55 3.65
N VAL A 74 8.93 5.14 3.27
CA VAL A 74 8.69 3.77 2.81
C VAL A 74 9.43 3.52 1.49
N PRO A 75 10.31 2.50 1.41
CA PRO A 75 11.07 2.23 0.19
C PRO A 75 10.15 1.92 -0.99
N THR A 76 10.20 2.73 -2.05
CA THR A 76 9.33 2.58 -3.23
C THR A 76 9.55 1.27 -3.99
N SER A 77 10.71 0.63 -3.81
CA SER A 77 11.01 -0.69 -4.37
C SER A 77 10.41 -1.86 -3.58
N ALA A 78 9.75 -1.60 -2.45
CA ALA A 78 9.14 -2.63 -1.62
C ALA A 78 7.80 -3.11 -2.20
N SER A 79 6.97 -2.20 -2.73
CA SER A 79 5.66 -2.51 -3.32
C SER A 79 5.39 -1.57 -4.51
N LEU A 80 4.66 -2.03 -5.54
CA LEU A 80 4.20 -1.13 -6.60
C LEU A 80 2.94 -0.35 -6.17
N ARG A 81 2.30 -0.76 -5.07
CA ARG A 81 1.14 -0.06 -4.53
C ARG A 81 1.59 1.24 -3.87
N THR A 82 0.97 2.34 -4.25
CA THR A 82 1.25 3.63 -3.61
C THR A 82 0.72 3.59 -2.18
N PRO A 83 1.57 3.83 -1.17
CA PRO A 83 1.10 3.90 0.21
C PRO A 83 0.16 5.11 0.35
N SER A 84 -0.85 4.97 1.22
CA SER A 84 -1.90 5.97 1.41
C SER A 84 -1.76 6.76 2.72
N THR A 85 -1.66 8.09 2.62
CA THR A 85 -1.50 8.98 3.78
C THR A 85 -2.65 8.82 4.77
N SER A 86 -3.89 8.73 4.27
CA SER A 86 -5.07 8.56 5.12
C SER A 86 -5.05 7.23 5.90
N ALA A 87 -4.53 6.14 5.34
CA ALA A 87 -4.42 4.87 6.07
C ALA A 87 -3.37 4.93 7.17
N VAL A 88 -2.20 5.56 6.90
CA VAL A 88 -1.16 5.78 7.90
C VAL A 88 -1.63 6.73 8.99
N GLN A 89 -2.32 7.82 8.64
CA GLN A 89 -2.91 8.75 9.61
C GLN A 89 -3.93 8.06 10.51
N SER A 90 -4.83 7.27 9.91
CA SER A 90 -5.79 6.46 10.67
C SER A 90 -5.08 5.41 11.54
N LEU A 91 -3.95 4.88 11.09
CA LEU A 91 -3.12 3.94 11.86
C LEU A 91 -2.53 4.64 13.09
N LEU A 92 -1.87 5.79 12.92
CA LEU A 92 -1.31 6.58 14.01
C LEU A 92 -2.37 6.93 15.06
N ALA A 93 -3.55 7.38 14.62
CA ALA A 93 -4.67 7.69 15.50
C ALA A 93 -5.10 6.49 16.37
N ARG A 94 -5.00 5.25 15.86
CA ARG A 94 -5.32 4.03 16.62
C ARG A 94 -4.22 3.63 17.59
N THR A 95 -2.96 3.89 17.24
CA THR A 95 -1.83 3.51 18.09
C THR A 95 -1.76 4.34 19.37
N ALA A 96 -2.24 5.59 19.32
CA ALA A 96 -2.17 6.55 20.42
C ALA A 96 -0.77 6.75 21.01
N LEU A 97 0.27 6.46 20.22
CA LEU A 97 1.67 6.61 20.62
C LEU A 97 2.05 8.09 20.81
N PRO A 98 2.98 8.39 21.73
CA PRO A 98 3.57 9.73 21.83
C PRO A 98 4.34 10.07 20.54
N LEU A 99 4.46 11.37 20.23
CA LEU A 99 5.09 11.82 18.98
C LEU A 99 6.56 11.42 18.91
N GLU A 100 7.22 11.28 20.05
CA GLU A 100 8.60 10.84 20.23
C GLU A 100 8.77 9.38 19.78
N SER A 101 7.83 8.48 20.12
CA SER A 101 7.83 7.10 19.62
C SER A 101 7.54 7.03 18.13
N ILE A 102 6.72 7.95 17.59
CA ILE A 102 6.48 8.06 16.15
C ILE A 102 7.72 8.62 15.42
N ALA A 103 8.45 9.56 16.06
CA ALA A 103 9.73 10.06 15.56
C ALA A 103 10.76 8.94 15.51
N LEU A 104 10.87 8.13 16.57
CA LEU A 104 11.73 6.95 16.57
C LEU A 104 11.39 5.98 15.45
N ALA A 105 10.10 5.72 15.20
CA ALA A 105 9.68 4.90 14.06
C ALA A 105 10.12 5.51 12.72
N SER A 106 10.08 6.83 12.59
CA SER A 106 10.60 7.54 11.40
C SER A 106 12.11 7.36 11.27
N CYS A 107 12.89 7.51 12.35
CA CYS A 107 14.34 7.26 12.36
C CYS A 107 14.69 5.82 11.96
N ILE A 108 13.90 4.85 12.43
CA ILE A 108 14.01 3.43 12.04
C ILE A 108 13.83 3.26 10.54
N LEU A 109 12.80 3.89 9.96
CA LEU A 109 12.52 3.80 8.52
C LEU A 109 13.59 4.50 7.67
N ASP A 110 14.06 5.68 8.09
CA ASP A 110 15.10 6.43 7.37
C ASP A 110 16.46 5.71 7.39
N SER A 111 16.71 4.93 8.45
CA SER A 111 17.92 4.11 8.59
C SER A 111 17.92 2.84 7.72
N LEU A 112 16.81 2.49 7.07
CA LEU A 112 16.74 1.31 6.21
C LEU A 112 17.62 1.48 4.97
N ASN A 113 18.43 0.45 4.68
CA ASN A 113 19.30 0.48 3.51
C ASN A 113 18.62 -0.12 2.27
N SER A 114 19.25 0.06 1.11
CA SER A 114 18.75 -0.40 -0.20
C SER A 114 18.45 -1.90 -0.30
N LYS A 115 19.01 -2.74 0.60
CA LYS A 115 18.76 -4.19 0.60
C LYS A 115 17.43 -4.56 1.27
N PHE A 116 16.88 -3.67 2.12
CA PHE A 116 15.66 -3.94 2.88
C PHE A 116 14.51 -4.38 1.97
N ALA A 117 14.21 -3.60 0.94
CA ALA A 117 13.06 -3.84 0.06
C ALA A 117 13.15 -5.18 -0.69
N LEU A 118 14.36 -5.64 -1.03
CA LEU A 118 14.54 -6.96 -1.64
C LEU A 118 14.34 -8.07 -0.61
N SER A 119 14.96 -7.96 0.57
CA SER A 119 14.83 -8.94 1.65
C SER A 119 13.36 -9.12 2.06
N TRP A 120 12.67 -8.00 2.29
CA TRP A 120 11.27 -7.99 2.69
C TRP A 120 10.37 -8.68 1.65
N ARG A 121 10.54 -8.40 0.35
CA ARG A 121 9.75 -9.05 -0.72
C ARG A 121 10.00 -10.55 -0.85
N LEU A 122 11.21 -11.01 -0.52
CA LEU A 122 11.54 -12.44 -0.57
C LEU A 122 11.03 -13.21 0.65
N SER A 123 10.83 -12.53 1.78
CA SER A 123 10.46 -13.17 3.05
C SER A 123 8.99 -12.97 3.43
N CYS A 124 8.37 -11.84 3.07
CA CYS A 124 7.01 -11.49 3.53
C CYS A 124 5.97 -12.45 2.94
N PRO A 125 5.17 -13.14 3.78
CA PRO A 125 4.17 -14.07 3.30
C PRO A 125 3.02 -13.33 2.61
N LEU A 126 2.63 -13.85 1.46
CA LEU A 126 1.51 -13.33 0.67
C LEU A 126 0.22 -13.94 1.23
N ILE A 127 -0.87 -13.16 1.30
CA ILE A 127 -2.17 -13.61 1.85
C ILE A 127 -2.74 -14.72 0.99
N ALA A 128 -2.47 -15.99 1.32
CA ALA A 128 -3.04 -17.13 0.61
C ALA A 128 -4.55 -17.09 0.76
N ASP A 129 -5.28 -16.90 -0.33
CA ASP A 129 -6.72 -17.11 -0.34
C ASP A 129 -6.96 -18.60 -0.03
N PRO A 130 -7.61 -18.94 1.10
CA PRO A 130 -7.90 -20.33 1.45
C PRO A 130 -8.80 -21.03 0.41
N SER A 131 -9.44 -20.29 -0.50
CA SER A 131 -10.19 -20.86 -1.63
C SER A 131 -9.31 -21.52 -2.70
N LEU A 132 -8.02 -21.14 -2.78
CA LEU A 132 -7.02 -21.66 -3.71
C LEU A 132 -6.24 -22.84 -3.11
N SER A 133 -6.91 -23.72 -2.38
CA SER A 133 -6.31 -25.01 -2.02
C SER A 133 -5.79 -25.69 -3.29
N PRO A 134 -4.56 -26.26 -3.30
CA PRO A 134 -4.08 -27.00 -4.45
C PRO A 134 -4.95 -28.25 -4.58
N SER A 135 -6.00 -28.13 -5.40
CA SER A 135 -6.81 -29.26 -5.79
C SER A 135 -5.85 -30.30 -6.36
N LYS A 136 -5.90 -31.54 -5.86
CA LYS A 136 -5.15 -32.73 -6.33
C LYS A 136 -5.56 -33.12 -7.77
N ARG A 137 -5.61 -32.16 -8.69
CA ARG A 137 -5.86 -32.37 -10.10
C ARG A 137 -4.55 -32.19 -10.81
N HIS A 138 -4.09 -33.27 -11.42
CA HIS A 138 -2.87 -33.41 -12.23
C HIS A 138 -2.88 -32.50 -13.46
N SER A 139 -2.90 -31.18 -13.25
CA SER A 139 -2.75 -30.16 -14.27
C SER A 139 -1.30 -29.71 -14.23
N LEU A 140 -0.65 -29.64 -15.40
CA LEU A 140 0.78 -29.39 -15.58
C LEU A 140 1.25 -27.97 -15.15
N ALA A 141 0.49 -27.26 -14.32
CA ALA A 141 0.88 -26.01 -13.70
C ALA A 141 1.73 -26.31 -12.47
N GLY A 142 3.06 -26.30 -12.64
CA GLY A 142 4.00 -26.45 -11.53
C GLY A 142 3.84 -25.36 -10.45
N PRO A 143 4.38 -25.58 -9.23
CA PRO A 143 4.23 -24.67 -8.08
C PRO A 143 4.69 -23.23 -8.35
N PHE A 144 5.53 -23.03 -9.37
CA PHE A 144 6.03 -21.73 -9.83
C PHE A 144 4.96 -20.81 -10.47
N PHE A 145 3.85 -21.36 -10.99
CA PHE A 145 2.83 -20.55 -11.67
C PHE A 145 1.75 -20.02 -10.71
N GLN A 146 1.42 -20.76 -9.65
CA GLN A 146 0.44 -20.32 -8.64
C GLN A 146 1.03 -19.28 -7.68
N GLN A 147 2.31 -19.41 -7.29
CA GLN A 147 3.00 -18.37 -6.52
C GLN A 147 3.12 -17.04 -7.27
N ARG A 148 3.15 -17.06 -8.62
CA ARG A 148 3.21 -15.83 -9.44
C ARG A 148 1.89 -15.05 -9.53
N GLN A 149 0.75 -15.66 -9.23
CA GLN A 149 -0.54 -14.94 -9.21
C GLN A 149 -0.72 -14.12 -7.93
N MET A 150 0.01 -14.46 -6.88
CA MET A 150 0.11 -13.66 -5.67
C MET A 150 1.24 -12.65 -5.88
N HIS A 151 0.93 -11.59 -6.61
CA HIS A 151 1.91 -10.56 -6.89
C HIS A 151 2.35 -9.88 -5.58
N ILE A 152 3.59 -9.39 -5.52
CA ILE A 152 4.16 -8.66 -4.37
C ILE A 152 3.31 -7.46 -3.93
N ASP A 153 2.39 -6.99 -4.78
CA ASP A 153 1.44 -5.92 -4.51
C ASP A 153 0.23 -6.35 -3.66
N SER A 154 0.11 -7.65 -3.35
CA SER A 154 -0.93 -8.16 -2.46
C SER A 154 -0.77 -7.66 -1.02
N VAL A 155 0.45 -7.32 -0.60
CA VAL A 155 0.73 -6.77 0.72
C VAL A 155 0.87 -5.26 0.64
N GLN A 156 0.05 -4.57 1.44
CA GLN A 156 0.06 -3.12 1.54
C GLN A 156 1.38 -2.64 2.22
N PRO A 157 2.10 -1.68 1.62
CA PRO A 157 3.37 -1.16 2.15
C PRO A 157 3.24 -0.48 3.52
N GLU A 158 2.03 -0.06 3.91
CA GLU A 158 1.73 0.46 5.26
C GLU A 158 2.06 -0.54 6.37
N LEU A 159 2.19 -1.84 6.06
CA LEU A 159 2.71 -2.85 6.99
C LEU A 159 4.13 -2.52 7.48
N ILE A 160 4.96 -1.94 6.62
CA ILE A 160 6.33 -1.54 6.99
C ILE A 160 6.29 -0.44 8.06
N VAL A 161 5.35 0.51 7.91
CA VAL A 161 5.12 1.56 8.89
C VAL A 161 4.58 0.98 10.20
N LEU A 162 3.59 0.07 10.14
CA LEU A 162 3.08 -0.63 11.32
C LEU A 162 4.20 -1.35 12.08
N ALA A 163 5.05 -2.09 11.37
CA ALA A 163 6.15 -2.83 11.98
C ALA A 163 7.16 -1.89 12.66
N ALA A 164 7.50 -0.76 12.02
CA ALA A 164 8.38 0.24 12.64
C ALA A 164 7.77 0.85 13.91
N LEU A 165 6.47 1.16 13.90
CA LEU A 165 5.75 1.65 15.09
C LEU A 165 5.74 0.63 16.22
N VAL A 166 5.51 -0.65 15.92
CA VAL A 166 5.53 -1.73 16.91
C VAL A 166 6.94 -1.89 17.51
N ILE A 167 7.99 -1.81 16.68
CA ILE A 167 9.38 -1.85 17.17
C ILE A 167 9.66 -0.66 18.09
N ALA A 168 9.25 0.55 17.69
CA ALA A 168 9.42 1.75 18.50
C ALA A 168 8.69 1.62 19.85
N ALA A 169 7.41 1.23 19.84
CA ALA A 169 6.62 1.03 21.03
C ALA A 169 7.23 -0.02 21.97
N LYS A 170 7.66 -1.18 21.43
CA LYS A 170 8.36 -2.22 22.21
C LYS A 170 9.66 -1.73 22.85
N PHE A 171 10.27 -0.68 22.31
CA PHE A 171 11.52 -0.12 22.82
C PHE A 171 11.31 1.04 23.81
N THR A 172 10.22 1.79 23.66
CA THR A 172 9.92 2.96 24.50
C THR A 172 8.96 2.65 25.65
N GLU A 173 8.15 1.61 25.53
CA GLU A 173 7.13 1.24 26.52
C GLU A 173 7.54 0.01 27.33
N ASP A 174 7.28 0.04 28.64
CA ASP A 174 7.58 -1.07 29.56
C ASP A 174 6.64 -2.27 29.36
N GLN A 175 5.42 -2.03 28.88
CA GLN A 175 4.41 -3.06 28.63
C GLN A 175 4.36 -3.36 27.14
N GLN A 176 4.59 -4.62 26.76
CA GLN A 176 4.51 -5.06 25.38
C GLN A 176 3.26 -5.91 25.16
N ASP A 177 2.46 -5.52 24.17
CA ASP A 177 1.34 -6.33 23.73
C ASP A 177 1.75 -7.47 22.79
N SER A 178 0.84 -8.43 22.62
CA SER A 178 1.03 -9.54 21.69
C SER A 178 0.99 -9.08 20.22
N THR A 179 1.68 -9.79 19.32
CA THR A 179 1.56 -9.55 17.86
C THR A 179 0.10 -9.58 17.39
N ALA A 180 -0.72 -10.46 17.96
CA ALA A 180 -2.15 -10.54 17.63
C ALA A 180 -2.91 -9.27 18.01
N TYR A 181 -2.56 -8.65 19.13
CA TYR A 181 -3.12 -7.35 19.53
C TYR A 181 -2.74 -6.26 18.53
N TYR A 182 -1.47 -6.14 18.14
CA TYR A 182 -1.06 -5.13 17.16
C TYR A 182 -1.76 -5.32 15.80
N CYS A 183 -1.86 -6.57 15.32
CA CYS A 183 -2.62 -6.88 14.11
C CYS A 183 -4.10 -6.49 14.23
N ALA A 184 -4.76 -6.77 15.35
CA ALA A 184 -6.17 -6.48 15.54
C ALA A 184 -6.45 -5.00 15.81
N SER A 185 -5.82 -4.43 16.84
CA SER A 185 -6.08 -3.08 17.35
C SER A 185 -5.49 -2.00 16.43
N TRP A 186 -4.23 -2.18 15.99
CA TRP A 186 -3.56 -1.18 15.16
C TRP A 186 -3.77 -1.48 13.67
N GLY A 187 -3.63 -2.74 13.27
CA GLY A 187 -3.76 -3.19 11.88
C GLY A 187 -5.19 -3.48 11.40
N ARG A 188 -6.22 -3.43 12.26
CA ARG A 188 -7.62 -3.80 11.92
C ARG A 188 -7.77 -5.19 11.28
N ASN A 189 -6.89 -6.13 11.62
CA ASN A 189 -6.78 -7.46 11.02
C ASN A 189 -6.57 -7.46 9.50
N ILE A 190 -6.05 -6.36 8.93
CA ILE A 190 -5.69 -6.31 7.50
C ILE A 190 -4.47 -7.20 7.23
N TRP A 191 -3.53 -7.27 8.18
CA TRP A 191 -2.31 -8.06 8.08
C TRP A 191 -2.27 -9.18 9.12
N SER A 192 -1.70 -10.32 8.72
CA SER A 192 -1.53 -11.46 9.61
C SER A 192 -0.37 -11.25 10.59
N CYS A 193 -0.38 -11.99 11.71
CA CYS A 193 0.73 -12.00 12.66
C CYS A 193 2.05 -12.43 12.00
N GLU A 194 1.98 -13.34 11.03
CA GLU A 194 3.16 -13.81 10.29
C GLU A 194 3.77 -12.68 9.45
N GLN A 195 2.93 -11.92 8.75
CA GLN A 195 3.34 -10.76 7.97
C GLN A 195 4.01 -9.70 8.85
N LEU A 196 3.41 -9.40 10.00
CA LEU A 196 3.97 -8.45 10.96
C LEU A 196 5.32 -8.95 11.51
N ASN A 197 5.37 -10.17 12.05
CA ASN A 197 6.60 -10.74 12.62
C ASN A 197 7.75 -10.82 11.61
N VAL A 198 7.47 -11.18 10.35
CA VAL A 198 8.49 -11.22 9.30
C VAL A 198 8.98 -9.80 8.99
N THR A 199 8.06 -8.84 8.88
CA THR A 199 8.43 -7.44 8.60
C THR A 199 9.26 -6.84 9.73
N GLU A 200 8.89 -7.07 10.99
CA GLU A 200 9.68 -6.68 12.15
C GLU A 200 11.10 -7.27 12.09
N ARG A 201 11.21 -8.58 11.81
CA ARG A 201 12.51 -9.25 11.66
C ARG A 201 13.34 -8.63 10.53
N CYS A 202 12.74 -8.39 9.37
CA CYS A 202 13.44 -7.76 8.23
C CYS A 202 13.98 -6.37 8.59
N ILE A 203 13.23 -5.56 9.33
CA ILE A 203 13.68 -4.24 9.82
C ILE A 203 14.85 -4.42 10.77
N CYS A 204 14.68 -5.23 11.82
CA CYS A 204 15.72 -5.46 12.83
C CYS A 204 17.02 -6.02 12.24
N GLU A 205 16.94 -7.00 11.35
CA GLU A 205 18.10 -7.56 10.65
C GLU A 205 18.78 -6.52 9.75
N ASN A 206 18.01 -5.66 9.07
CA ASN A 206 18.56 -4.60 8.23
C ASN A 206 19.36 -3.56 9.05
N LEU A 207 18.90 -3.29 10.27
CA LEU A 207 19.55 -2.43 11.26
C LEU A 207 20.62 -3.15 12.09
N ASN A 208 20.93 -4.42 11.78
CA ASN A 208 21.85 -5.25 12.56
C ASN A 208 21.48 -5.32 14.05
N TRP A 209 20.20 -5.22 14.38
CA TRP A 209 19.64 -5.19 15.74
C TRP A 209 20.11 -3.99 16.59
N ARG A 210 20.57 -2.90 15.95
CA ARG A 210 21.10 -1.71 16.61
C ARG A 210 20.06 -0.58 16.65
N ILE A 211 19.00 -0.76 17.43
CA ILE A 211 17.95 0.27 17.62
C ILE A 211 18.38 1.31 18.65
N LYS A 212 19.07 0.90 19.73
CA LYS A 212 19.49 1.77 20.84
C LYS A 212 20.17 3.09 20.41
N PRO A 213 21.11 3.10 19.44
CA PRO A 213 21.73 4.35 18.99
C PRO A 213 20.75 5.38 18.43
N LEU A 214 19.63 4.94 17.82
CA LEU A 214 18.60 5.84 17.28
C LEU A 214 17.74 6.46 18.39
N VAL A 215 17.67 5.81 19.55
CA VAL A 215 16.89 6.24 20.71
C VAL A 215 17.70 7.18 21.59
N ASP A 216 19.00 6.89 21.75
CA ASP A 216 19.90 7.70 22.56
C ASP A 216 20.27 9.05 21.88
N ASP A 217 19.97 9.19 20.59
CA ASP A 217 20.23 10.41 19.80
C ASP A 217 19.01 11.36 19.85
N GLU A 218 18.96 12.17 20.91
CA GLU A 218 17.90 13.16 21.12
C GLU A 218 17.85 14.24 20.02
N ASP A 219 19.01 14.59 19.45
CA ASP A 219 19.09 15.58 18.36
C ASP A 219 18.40 15.01 17.11
N LEU A 220 18.66 13.75 16.77
CA LEU A 220 17.99 13.06 15.67
C LEU A 220 16.45 13.01 15.87
N ILE A 221 15.99 12.69 17.08
CA ILE A 221 14.56 12.64 17.40
C ILE A 221 13.91 14.03 17.27
N THR A 222 14.55 15.07 17.80
CA THR A 222 14.04 16.44 17.75
C THR A 222 14.01 17.01 16.32
N GLU A 223 15.04 16.75 15.52
CA GLU A 223 15.05 17.08 14.09
C GLU A 223 13.91 16.38 13.35
N THR A 224 13.69 15.09 13.63
CA THR A 224 12.62 14.29 13.04
C THR A 224 11.24 14.82 13.41
N LEU A 225 11.04 15.28 14.66
CA LEU A 225 9.81 15.94 15.08
C LEU A 225 9.52 17.21 14.26
N VAL A 226 10.54 18.03 13.99
CA VAL A 226 10.41 19.21 13.14
C VAL A 226 10.06 18.81 11.70
N ASP A 227 10.73 17.79 11.16
CA ASP A 227 10.48 17.25 9.83
C ASP A 227 9.03 16.76 9.66
N MET A 228 8.47 16.08 10.66
CA MET A 228 7.06 15.67 10.67
C MET A 228 6.10 16.86 10.69
N GLN A 229 6.42 17.93 11.41
CA GLN A 229 5.61 19.15 11.42
C GLN A 229 5.68 19.89 10.07
N LEU A 230 6.85 19.92 9.43
CA LEU A 230 7.03 20.55 8.12
C LEU A 230 6.38 19.76 6.98
N ALA A 231 6.31 18.44 7.10
CA ALA A 231 5.66 17.57 6.12
C ALA A 231 4.17 17.92 5.91
N ALA A 232 3.47 18.35 6.98
CA ALA A 232 2.07 18.82 6.89
C ALA A 232 1.91 20.06 6.00
N ARG A 233 2.95 20.91 5.91
CA ARG A 233 2.91 22.18 5.17
C ARG A 233 3.31 22.01 3.70
N THR A 234 4.16 21.03 3.42
CA THR A 234 4.78 20.85 2.10
C THR A 234 3.82 20.27 1.07
N THR A 235 2.83 19.48 1.49
CA THR A 235 1.79 18.93 0.61
C THR A 235 0.81 19.97 0.04
N GLY A 236 0.86 21.22 0.53
CA GLY A 236 0.12 22.37 0.00
C GLY A 236 0.82 23.15 -1.13
N LEU A 237 2.05 22.81 -1.50
CA LEU A 237 2.83 23.49 -2.56
C LEU A 237 3.24 22.52 -3.68
N PRO A 238 3.17 22.93 -4.96
CA PRO A 238 3.51 22.05 -6.09
C PRO A 238 4.96 21.52 -6.03
N ASN A 239 5.06 20.21 -6.26
CA ASN A 239 6.09 19.26 -5.81
C ASN A 239 7.49 19.28 -6.49
N ASP A 240 8.10 20.42 -6.82
CA ASP A 240 9.35 20.40 -7.61
C ASP A 240 10.66 20.80 -6.90
N LEU A 241 10.64 21.22 -5.62
CA LEU A 241 11.86 21.71 -4.96
C LEU A 241 12.39 20.83 -3.80
N CYS A 242 11.55 20.13 -3.05
CA CYS A 242 11.98 19.47 -1.80
C CYS A 242 12.77 18.17 -2.02
N ARG A 243 12.54 17.46 -3.14
CA ARG A 243 13.20 16.17 -3.42
C ARG A 243 14.66 16.29 -3.88
N ARG A 244 15.09 17.46 -4.38
CA ARG A 244 16.44 17.62 -4.96
C ARG A 244 17.53 17.87 -3.93
N THR A 245 17.21 18.46 -2.78
CA THR A 245 18.20 18.81 -1.75
C THR A 245 18.67 17.62 -0.91
N ARG A 246 17.80 16.65 -0.58
CA ARG A 246 18.22 15.48 0.21
C ARG A 246 19.09 14.48 -0.57
N VAL A 247 18.90 14.36 -1.88
CA VAL A 247 19.73 13.46 -2.72
C VAL A 247 21.17 13.97 -2.83
N THR A 248 21.38 15.29 -2.81
CA THR A 248 22.72 15.89 -2.91
C THR A 248 23.51 15.84 -1.60
N GLU A 249 22.84 15.96 -0.45
CA GLU A 249 23.52 15.86 0.87
C GLU A 249 23.88 14.41 1.23
N ALA A 250 22.98 13.45 0.99
CA ALA A 250 23.24 12.04 1.24
C ALA A 250 24.38 11.47 0.35
N ALA A 251 24.53 11.98 -0.87
CA ALA A 251 25.64 11.62 -1.75
C ALA A 251 26.99 12.16 -1.25
N THR A 252 26.99 13.27 -0.50
CA THR A 252 28.21 13.91 0.01
C THR A 252 28.64 13.33 1.36
N ALA A 253 27.69 12.91 2.20
CA ALA A 253 27.98 12.26 3.48
C ALA A 253 28.51 10.81 3.33
N LYS A 254 28.06 10.06 2.31
CA LYS A 254 28.56 8.70 2.02
C LYS A 254 29.94 8.64 1.37
N ALA A 255 30.51 9.76 0.95
CA ALA A 255 31.84 9.83 0.36
C ALA A 255 32.96 10.12 1.38
N ARG A 256 32.64 10.23 2.68
CA ARG A 256 33.59 10.59 3.75
C ARG A 256 33.76 9.52 4.85
N VAL A 257 33.30 8.29 4.64
CA VAL A 257 33.58 7.15 5.53
C VAL A 257 34.21 6.03 4.73
#